data_AF-A0A4D4KP49-F1
#
_entry.id   AF-A0A4D4KP49-F1
#
_cell.length_a   1.000
_cell.length_b   1.000
_cell.length_c   1.000
_cell.angle_alpha   90.00
_cell.angle_beta   90.00
_cell.angle_gamma   90.00
#
_symmetry.space_group_name_H-M   'P 1'
#
loop_
_entity.id
_entity.type
_entity.pdbx_description
1 polymer ?
#
loop_
_entity_poly.entity_id
_entity_poly.type
_entity_poly.pdbx_seq_one_letter_code
_entity_poly.pdbx_strand_id
1 'polypeptide(L)'
;MRRFGAYLESEWRGAPPDLVHSHFWMSGVASLQATRALGLPLAHTYHALGSVKRRHQKDADPSPADRIPWETAVGERCDRIVATCRDEVGELTAMGLDPERITVVPCGVDPRLFTPAGPAAPARPAGPCSPKSDGSYRARGPPSPSPRSPCCRTPNSSSPEGRRPPS
;
A
#
# COMPACT_ATOMS: atom_id res chain seq x y z
N MET A 1 11.73 23.03 -4.91
CA MET A 1 11.23 21.91 -5.74
C MET A 1 11.29 22.19 -7.24
N ARG A 2 10.90 23.38 -7.74
CA ARG A 2 10.91 23.70 -9.19
C ARG A 2 12.21 23.37 -9.93
N ARG A 3 13.38 23.66 -9.35
CA ARG A 3 14.68 23.33 -9.97
C ARG A 3 14.86 21.82 -10.19
N PHE A 4 14.45 21.00 -9.22
CA PHE A 4 14.54 19.55 -9.34
C PHE A 4 13.53 18.99 -10.34
N GLY A 5 12.30 19.55 -10.39
CA GLY A 5 11.33 19.20 -11.43
C GLY A 5 11.81 19.52 -12.84
N ALA A 6 12.46 20.68 -13.05
CA ALA A 6 13.06 21.04 -14.33
C ALA A 6 14.24 20.12 -14.70
N TYR A 7 15.03 19.70 -13.72
CA TYR A 7 16.08 18.69 -13.92
C TYR A 7 15.48 17.36 -14.37
N LEU A 8 14.46 16.84 -13.67
CA LEU A 8 13.77 15.60 -14.07
C LEU A 8 13.20 15.69 -15.49
N GLU A 9 12.60 16.83 -15.85
CA GLU A 9 12.08 17.06 -17.20
C GLU A 9 13.19 17.00 -18.26
N SER A 10 14.34 17.61 -18.00
CA SER A 10 15.51 17.57 -18.89
C SER A 10 16.02 16.15 -19.08
N GLU A 11 16.21 15.41 -17.99
CA GLU A 11 16.72 14.04 -18.04
C GLU A 11 15.75 13.10 -18.78
N TRP A 12 14.45 13.16 -18.44
CA TRP A 12 13.44 12.29 -19.04
C TRP A 12 13.10 12.65 -20.48
N ARG A 13 13.43 13.87 -20.94
CA ARG A 13 13.35 14.21 -22.36
C ARG A 13 14.38 13.44 -23.20
N GLY A 14 15.55 13.15 -22.62
CA GLY A 14 16.59 12.34 -23.26
C GLY A 14 16.34 10.83 -23.17
N ALA A 15 15.75 10.39 -22.06
CA ALA A 15 15.41 8.99 -21.81
C ALA A 15 14.09 8.88 -21.02
N PRO A 16 12.92 8.87 -21.71
CA PRO A 16 11.63 8.88 -21.03
C PRO A 16 11.36 7.52 -20.38
N PRO A 17 11.04 7.47 -19.08
CA PRO A 17 10.58 6.24 -18.44
C PRO A 17 9.15 5.90 -18.89
N ASP A 18 8.83 4.60 -18.95
CA ASP A 18 7.46 4.15 -19.25
C ASP A 18 6.45 4.51 -18.15
N LEU A 19 6.93 4.63 -16.91
CA LEU A 19 6.16 4.96 -15.72
C LEU A 19 7.06 5.65 -14.69
N VAL A 20 6.52 6.67 -14.03
CA VAL A 20 7.15 7.29 -12.86
C VAL A 20 6.41 6.86 -11.60
N HIS A 21 7.11 6.32 -10.61
CA HIS A 21 6.55 6.07 -9.28
C HIS A 21 7.24 6.96 -8.26
N SER A 22 6.51 7.97 -7.78
CA SER A 22 7.03 8.92 -6.80
C SER A 22 6.66 8.50 -5.37
N HIS A 23 7.63 8.63 -4.45
CA HIS A 23 7.46 8.33 -3.04
C HIS A 23 7.65 9.58 -2.20
N PHE A 24 6.71 9.84 -1.28
CA PHE A 24 6.66 11.01 -0.42
C PHE A 24 6.31 12.31 -1.16
N TRP A 25 5.65 13.24 -0.44
CA TRP A 25 5.06 14.45 -1.04
C TRP A 25 6.05 15.28 -1.86
N MET A 26 7.29 15.39 -1.40
CA MET A 26 8.34 16.17 -2.08
C MET A 26 8.65 15.64 -3.48
N SER A 27 8.77 14.32 -3.60
CA SER A 27 9.02 13.64 -4.87
C SER A 27 7.79 13.72 -5.77
N GLY A 28 6.59 13.63 -5.19
CA GLY A 28 5.33 13.84 -5.91
C GLY A 28 5.30 15.22 -6.57
N VAL A 29 5.53 16.28 -5.80
CA VAL A 29 5.55 17.66 -6.30
C VAL A 29 6.60 17.86 -7.39
N ALA A 30 7.80 17.30 -7.21
CA ALA A 30 8.86 17.39 -8.21
C ALA A 30 8.50 16.65 -9.51
N SER A 31 7.92 15.45 -9.40
CA SER A 31 7.58 14.60 -10.54
C SER A 31 6.44 15.17 -11.37
N LEU A 32 5.44 15.80 -10.74
CA LEU A 32 4.28 16.37 -11.41
C LEU A 32 4.63 17.32 -12.57
N GLN A 33 5.69 18.13 -12.41
CA GLN A 33 6.11 19.05 -13.45
C GLN A 33 6.57 18.29 -14.69
N ALA A 34 7.50 17.36 -14.51
CA ALA A 34 8.13 16.63 -15.59
C ALA A 34 7.15 15.64 -16.26
N THR A 35 6.35 14.91 -15.47
CA THR A 35 5.38 13.96 -16.04
C THR A 35 4.30 14.66 -16.86
N ARG A 36 3.83 15.84 -16.44
CA ARG A 36 2.86 16.63 -17.22
C ARG A 36 3.45 17.20 -18.51
N ALA A 37 4.68 17.70 -18.45
CA ALA A 37 5.35 18.25 -19.62
C ALA A 37 5.62 17.20 -20.70
N LEU A 38 5.86 15.95 -20.27
CA LEU A 38 6.25 14.85 -21.15
C LEU A 38 5.12 13.84 -21.42
N GLY A 39 3.95 13.99 -20.79
CA GLY A 39 2.82 13.06 -20.92
C GLY A 39 3.07 11.67 -20.33
N LEU A 40 3.88 11.58 -19.28
CA LEU A 40 4.28 10.30 -18.67
C LEU A 40 3.31 9.86 -17.57
N PRO A 41 3.00 8.55 -17.46
CA PRO A 41 2.19 8.02 -16.36
C PRO A 41 2.89 8.22 -14.99
N LEU A 42 2.12 8.58 -13.97
CA LEU A 42 2.57 8.83 -12.61
C LEU A 42 1.77 8.02 -11.58
N ALA A 43 2.46 7.12 -10.89
CA ALA A 43 2.00 6.51 -9.64
C ALA A 43 2.59 7.25 -8.42
N HIS A 44 1.85 7.30 -7.31
CA HIS A 44 2.31 7.96 -6.09
C HIS A 44 2.04 7.15 -4.81
N THR A 45 3.01 7.12 -3.90
CA THR A 45 2.86 6.59 -2.53
C THR A 45 3.25 7.66 -1.52
N TYR A 46 2.36 7.97 -0.57
CA TYR A 46 2.58 9.07 0.38
C TYR A 46 3.52 8.70 1.54
N HIS A 47 3.40 7.48 2.09
CA HIS A 47 4.05 7.00 3.33
C HIS A 47 3.60 7.72 4.62
N ALA A 48 3.29 9.01 4.55
CA ALA A 48 2.68 9.78 5.62
C ALA A 48 1.92 10.97 5.04
N LEU A 49 0.74 11.26 5.62
CA LEU A 49 -0.09 12.40 5.24
C LEU A 49 0.05 13.54 6.25
N GLY A 50 0.17 14.78 5.76
CA GLY A 50 0.20 15.97 6.59
C GLY A 50 -1.10 16.16 7.38
N SER A 51 -2.24 15.72 6.85
CA SER A 51 -3.54 15.74 7.54
C SER A 51 -3.53 14.93 8.84
N VAL A 52 -2.96 13.72 8.79
CA VAL A 52 -2.80 12.82 9.93
C VAL A 52 -1.79 13.40 10.92
N LYS A 53 -0.62 13.86 10.44
CA LYS A 53 0.40 14.46 11.31
C LYS A 53 -0.14 15.67 12.06
N ARG A 54 -0.82 16.60 11.38
CA ARG A 54 -1.42 17.79 12.01
C ARG A 54 -2.44 17.42 13.09
N ARG A 55 -3.27 16.39 12.86
CA ARG A 55 -4.26 15.92 13.84
C ARG A 55 -3.60 15.42 15.13
N HIS A 56 -2.46 14.74 15.04
CA HIS A 56 -1.80 14.11 16.18
C HIS A 56 -0.67 14.94 16.83
N GLN A 57 0.06 15.73 16.03
CA GLN A 57 1.22 16.51 16.46
C GLN A 57 0.89 17.99 16.73
N LYS A 58 -0.27 18.48 16.24
CA LYS A 58 -0.72 19.87 16.43
C LYS A 58 0.42 20.87 16.12
N ASP A 59 0.75 21.73 17.07
CA ASP A 59 1.77 22.79 16.93
C ASP A 59 3.21 22.25 16.87
N ALA A 60 3.43 20.96 17.12
CA ALA A 60 4.74 20.31 17.04
C ALA A 60 5.04 19.70 15.65
N ASP A 61 4.15 19.86 14.65
CA ASP A 61 4.43 19.40 13.29
C ASP A 61 5.39 20.39 12.58
N PRO A 62 6.64 20.00 12.26
CA PRO A 62 7.58 20.88 11.56
C PRO A 62 7.29 21.02 10.07
N SER A 63 6.20 20.41 9.57
CA SER A 63 5.85 20.44 8.15
C SER A 63 5.44 21.86 7.71
N PRO A 64 5.78 22.27 6.47
CA PRO A 64 5.31 23.53 5.92
C PRO A 64 3.77 23.59 5.90
N ALA A 65 3.20 24.79 6.10
CA ALA A 65 1.74 25.00 6.07
C ALA A 65 1.10 24.52 4.75
N ASP A 66 1.82 24.67 3.64
CA ASP A 66 1.37 24.30 2.30
C ASP A 66 1.49 22.81 1.98
N ARG A 67 1.96 21.98 2.93
CA ARG A 67 2.15 20.54 2.72
C ARG A 67 0.87 19.85 2.26
N ILE A 68 -0.26 20.08 2.93
CA ILE A 68 -1.52 19.42 2.58
C ILE A 68 -2.01 19.88 1.19
N PRO A 69 -2.05 21.18 0.87
CA PRO A 69 -2.31 21.63 -0.50
C PRO A 69 -1.42 20.95 -1.56
N TRP A 70 -0.13 20.77 -1.28
CA TRP A 70 0.77 20.06 -2.20
C TRP A 70 0.47 18.56 -2.29
N GLU A 71 0.20 17.90 -1.17
CA GLU A 71 -0.19 16.49 -1.12
C GLU A 71 -1.50 16.24 -1.90
N THR A 72 -2.49 17.10 -1.72
CA THR A 72 -3.76 17.06 -2.48
C THR A 72 -3.50 17.27 -3.97
N ALA A 73 -2.71 18.29 -4.34
CA ALA A 73 -2.39 18.54 -5.74
C ALA A 73 -1.63 17.38 -6.41
N VAL A 74 -0.81 16.63 -5.67
CA VAL A 74 -0.19 15.39 -6.16
C VAL A 74 -1.25 14.33 -6.41
N GLY A 75 -2.10 14.05 -5.44
CA GLY A 75 -3.14 13.01 -5.53
C GLY A 75 -4.15 13.27 -6.65
N GLU A 76 -4.56 14.52 -6.84
CA GLU A 76 -5.46 14.91 -7.93
C GLU A 76 -4.87 14.70 -9.32
N ARG A 77 -3.54 14.73 -9.43
CA ARG A 77 -2.85 14.85 -10.72
C ARG A 77 -2.01 13.63 -11.10
N CYS A 78 -1.80 12.67 -10.19
CA CYS A 78 -1.16 11.38 -10.49
C CYS A 78 -2.17 10.34 -10.99
N ASP A 79 -1.84 9.53 -11.98
CA ASP A 79 -2.76 8.53 -12.54
C ASP A 79 -3.23 7.50 -11.51
N ARG A 80 -2.34 7.08 -10.60
CA ARG A 80 -2.64 6.11 -9.54
C ARG A 80 -2.03 6.48 -8.21
N ILE A 81 -2.77 6.22 -7.13
CA ILE A 81 -2.29 6.30 -5.76
C ILE A 81 -2.15 4.89 -5.21
N VAL A 82 -0.97 4.57 -4.67
CA VAL A 82 -0.69 3.32 -3.99
C VAL A 82 -0.72 3.58 -2.48
N ALA A 83 -1.82 3.16 -1.85
CA ALA A 83 -2.00 3.22 -0.40
C ALA A 83 -1.42 1.96 0.26
N THR A 84 -0.80 2.11 1.41
CA THR A 84 -0.14 1.03 2.15
C THR A 84 -1.09 0.29 3.10
N CYS A 85 -2.24 0.88 3.42
CA CYS A 85 -3.26 0.24 4.24
C CYS A 85 -4.67 0.77 3.90
N ARG A 86 -5.71 0.11 4.43
CA ARG A 86 -7.10 0.53 4.21
C ARG A 86 -7.44 1.83 4.94
N ASP A 87 -6.83 2.09 6.09
CA ASP A 87 -7.05 3.33 6.85
C ASP A 87 -6.57 4.55 6.07
N GLU A 88 -5.45 4.41 5.35
CA GLU A 88 -4.92 5.46 4.47
C GLU A 88 -5.90 5.84 3.35
N VAL A 89 -6.68 4.88 2.82
CA VAL A 89 -7.73 5.18 1.83
C VAL A 89 -8.76 6.14 2.41
N GLY A 90 -9.18 5.93 3.67
CA GLY A 90 -10.13 6.83 4.34
C GLY A 90 -9.59 8.25 4.49
N GLU A 91 -8.31 8.40 4.84
CA GLU A 91 -7.66 9.71 4.95
C GLU A 91 -7.52 10.40 3.58
N LEU A 92 -7.18 9.65 2.53
CA LEU A 92 -7.07 10.16 1.16
C LEU A 92 -8.45 10.60 0.61
N THR A 93 -9.50 9.83 0.84
CA THR A 93 -10.87 10.21 0.47
C THR A 93 -11.34 11.43 1.27
N ALA A 94 -10.99 11.53 2.55
CA ALA A 94 -11.27 12.71 3.36
C ALA A 94 -10.52 13.97 2.88
N MET A 95 -9.39 13.79 2.18
CA MET A 95 -8.68 14.86 1.46
C MET A 95 -9.32 15.22 0.11
N GLY A 96 -10.42 14.56 -0.28
CA GLY A 96 -11.14 14.80 -1.54
C GLY A 96 -10.60 14.01 -2.73
N LEU A 97 -9.74 13.02 -2.51
CA LEU A 97 -9.15 12.22 -3.59
C LEU A 97 -10.11 11.10 -4.02
N ASP A 98 -10.16 10.88 -5.34
CA ASP A 98 -11.02 9.89 -5.97
C ASP A 98 -10.62 8.44 -5.58
N PRO A 99 -11.50 7.70 -4.89
CA PRO A 99 -11.25 6.31 -4.51
C PRO A 99 -10.94 5.38 -5.69
N GLU A 100 -11.45 5.65 -6.88
CA GLU A 100 -11.21 4.79 -8.06
C GLU A 100 -9.75 4.83 -8.52
N ARG A 101 -9.00 5.86 -8.12
CA ARG A 101 -7.57 6.02 -8.40
C ARG A 101 -6.67 5.41 -7.32
N ILE A 102 -7.24 4.97 -6.20
CA ILE A 102 -6.50 4.45 -5.04
C ILE A 102 -6.48 2.92 -5.07
N THR A 103 -5.29 2.32 -4.98
CA THR A 103 -5.09 0.87 -4.85
C THR A 103 -4.31 0.57 -3.58
N VAL A 104 -4.78 -0.39 -2.79
CA VAL A 104 -4.09 -0.82 -1.56
C VAL A 104 -3.04 -1.88 -1.88
N VAL A 105 -1.77 -1.55 -1.63
CA VAL A 105 -0.62 -2.46 -1.71
C VAL A 105 0.13 -2.40 -0.38
N PRO A 106 -0.04 -3.39 0.52
CA PRO A 106 0.61 -3.37 1.82
C PRO A 106 2.14 -3.44 1.73
N CYS A 107 2.81 -2.81 2.69
CA CYS A 107 4.25 -2.97 2.84
C CYS A 107 4.60 -4.44 3.14
N GLY A 108 5.61 -4.95 2.44
CA GLY A 108 6.14 -6.28 2.69
C GLY A 108 7.15 -6.31 3.84
N VAL A 109 7.49 -7.53 4.25
CA VAL A 109 8.60 -7.83 5.17
C VAL A 109 9.45 -8.94 4.54
N ASP A 110 10.77 -8.93 4.76
CA ASP A 110 11.64 -10.02 4.25
C ASP A 110 11.42 -11.29 5.09
N PRO A 111 10.84 -12.36 4.52
CA PRO A 111 10.52 -13.58 5.26
C PRO A 111 11.75 -14.41 5.63
N ARG A 112 12.94 -14.10 5.09
CA ARG A 112 14.20 -14.75 5.48
C ARG A 112 14.77 -14.14 6.75
N LEU A 113 14.49 -12.86 7.01
CA LEU A 113 14.91 -12.15 8.20
C LEU A 113 13.85 -12.25 9.32
N PHE A 114 12.58 -12.13 8.94
CA PHE A 114 11.45 -12.17 9.87
C PHE A 114 10.69 -13.48 9.69
N THR A 115 11.08 -14.48 10.46
CA THR A 115 10.41 -15.78 10.48
C THR A 115 9.51 -15.90 11.71
N PRO A 116 8.45 -16.71 11.67
CA PRO A 116 7.66 -17.03 12.86
C PRO A 116 8.47 -17.79 13.94
N ALA A 117 9.64 -18.33 13.57
CA ALA A 117 10.54 -19.02 14.47
C ALA A 117 11.50 -18.00 15.11
N GLY A 118 11.17 -17.56 16.33
CA GLY A 118 12.01 -16.67 17.11
C GLY A 118 11.41 -16.42 18.50
N PRO A 119 12.16 -15.82 19.42
CA PRO A 119 11.63 -15.44 20.72
C PRO A 119 10.42 -14.52 20.54
N ALA A 120 9.27 -14.92 21.05
CA ALA A 120 8.10 -14.06 21.11
C ALA A 120 8.35 -12.94 22.12
N ALA A 121 8.02 -11.70 21.76
CA ALA A 121 7.93 -10.63 22.75
C ALA A 121 6.95 -11.09 23.85
N PRO A 122 7.27 -10.87 25.13
CA PRO A 122 6.36 -11.23 26.22
C PRO A 122 5.01 -10.56 25.98
N ALA A 123 3.93 -11.33 26.17
CA ALA A 123 2.59 -10.82 25.97
C ALA A 123 2.39 -9.56 26.83
N ARG A 124 2.07 -8.44 26.18
CA ARG A 124 1.68 -7.24 26.91
C ARG A 124 0.37 -7.57 27.64
N PRO A 125 0.24 -7.27 28.94
CA PRO A 125 -1.03 -7.48 29.62
C PRO A 125 -2.12 -6.78 28.82
N ALA A 126 -3.21 -7.50 28.56
CA ALA A 126 -4.35 -6.95 27.86
C ALA A 126 -4.84 -5.74 28.68
N GLY A 127 -4.56 -4.53 28.19
CA GLY A 127 -5.24 -3.35 28.68
C GLY A 127 -6.74 -3.51 28.43
N PRO A 128 -7.61 -2.87 29.23
CA PRO A 128 -9.04 -2.98 29.04
C PRO A 128 -9.39 -2.69 27.58
N CYS A 129 -10.05 -3.67 26.94
CA CYS A 129 -10.60 -3.49 25.61
C CYS A 129 -11.71 -2.44 25.75
N SER A 130 -11.41 -1.19 25.42
CA SER A 130 -12.46 -0.18 25.30
C SER A 130 -13.46 -0.71 24.26
N PRO A 131 -14.76 -0.84 24.60
CA PRO A 131 -15.76 -1.24 23.62
C PRO A 131 -15.66 -0.27 22.45
N LYS A 132 -15.38 -0.80 21.25
CA LYS A 132 -15.49 0.00 20.03
C LYS A 132 -16.96 0.38 19.92
N SER A 133 -17.24 1.68 19.89
CA SER A 133 -18.58 2.19 19.64
C SER A 133 -19.17 1.51 18.41
N ASP A 134 -20.47 1.25 18.48
CA ASP A 134 -21.27 0.27 17.73
C ASP A 134 -21.40 0.57 16.21
N GLY A 135 -20.28 0.87 15.55
CA GLY A 135 -20.17 0.88 14.10
C GLY A 135 -20.25 -0.55 13.60
N SER A 136 -21.35 -0.87 12.93
CA SER A 136 -21.71 -2.17 12.37
C SER A 136 -20.66 -2.74 11.38
N TYR A 137 -19.55 -3.25 11.91
CA TYR A 137 -18.70 -4.19 11.17
C TYR A 137 -19.08 -5.61 11.57
N ARG A 138 -20.02 -6.22 10.84
CA ARG A 138 -20.20 -7.68 10.91
C ARG A 138 -18.89 -8.30 10.43
N ALA A 139 -18.09 -8.80 11.37
CA ALA A 139 -17.07 -9.79 11.05
C ALA A 139 -17.78 -10.92 10.30
N ARG A 140 -17.49 -11.10 9.01
CA ARG A 140 -17.80 -12.36 8.34
C ARG A 140 -16.99 -13.42 9.09
N GLY A 141 -17.68 -14.24 9.88
CA GLY A 141 -17.08 -15.43 10.46
C GLY A 141 -16.44 -16.28 9.35
N PRO A 142 -15.49 -17.17 9.70
CA PRO A 142 -14.97 -18.12 8.73
C PRO A 142 -16.15 -18.82 8.03
N PRO A 143 -16.13 -18.97 6.70
CA PRO A 143 -17.20 -19.67 6.01
C PRO A 143 -17.34 -21.07 6.63
N SER A 144 -18.57 -21.44 7.00
CA SER A 144 -18.85 -22.81 7.44
C SER A 144 -18.39 -23.77 6.33
N PRO A 145 -17.79 -24.92 6.66
CA PRO A 145 -17.44 -25.90 5.64
C PRO A 145 -18.73 -26.35 4.92
N SER A 146 -18.87 -25.94 3.66
CA SER A 146 -19.94 -26.41 2.80
C SER A 146 -19.74 -27.91 2.53
N PRO A 147 -20.82 -28.69 2.35
CA PRO A 147 -20.70 -30.08 1.96
C PRO A 147 -20.03 -30.15 0.57
N ARG A 148 -18.87 -30.81 0.54
CA ARG A 148 -18.00 -30.99 -0.61
C ARG A 148 -18.79 -31.39 -1.86
N SER A 149 -18.79 -30.54 -2.89
CA SER A 149 -19.06 -30.96 -4.27
C SER A 149 -17.79 -31.60 -4.86
N PRO A 150 -17.89 -32.66 -5.69
CA PRO A 150 -16.80 -33.60 -5.93
C PRO A 150 -15.83 -33.20 -7.07
N CYS A 151 -15.74 -31.92 -7.43
CA CYS A 151 -15.09 -31.52 -8.69
C CYS A 151 -13.56 -31.37 -8.65
N CYS A 152 -12.91 -31.47 -7.48
CA CYS A 152 -11.45 -31.35 -7.37
C CYS A 152 -10.85 -32.54 -6.62
N ARG A 153 -10.78 -33.70 -7.27
CA ARG A 153 -9.78 -34.72 -6.94
C ARG A 153 -8.58 -34.52 -7.88
N THR A 154 -7.48 -34.03 -7.35
CA THR A 154 -6.17 -34.33 -7.94
C THR A 154 -5.84 -35.80 -7.62
N PRO A 155 -5.44 -36.63 -8.59
CA PRO A 155 -4.90 -37.95 -8.28
C PRO A 155 -3.50 -37.78 -7.70
N ASN A 156 -3.33 -38.20 -6.45
CA ASN A 156 -2.02 -38.31 -5.82
C ASN A 156 -1.33 -39.55 -6.40
N SER A 157 -0.30 -39.36 -7.22
CA SER A 157 0.54 -40.45 -7.72
C SER A 157 1.53 -40.85 -6.62
N SER A 158 1.11 -41.80 -5.79
CA SER A 158 2.00 -42.56 -4.91
C SER A 158 2.33 -43.88 -5.59
N SER A 159 3.49 -43.97 -6.25
CA SER A 159 4.12 -45.27 -6.55
C SER A 159 4.90 -45.71 -5.33
N PRO A 160 4.82 -46.99 -4.95
CA PRO A 160 5.98 -47.69 -4.44
C PRO A 160 6.30 -48.93 -5.28
N GLU A 161 7.59 -49.21 -5.32
CA GLU A 161 8.27 -50.28 -6.03
C GLU A 161 7.75 -51.70 -5.72
N GLY A 162 7.96 -52.60 -6.68
CA GLY A 162 8.51 -53.92 -6.37
C GLY A 162 7.54 -55.11 -6.34
N ARG A 163 7.46 -55.84 -7.46
CA ARG A 163 7.46 -57.32 -7.47
C ARG A 163 7.70 -57.90 -8.87
N ARG A 164 8.85 -58.57 -9.05
CA ARG A 164 9.08 -59.58 -10.10
C ARG A 164 8.32 -60.88 -9.76
N PRO A 165 7.95 -61.68 -10.77
CA PRO A 165 7.92 -63.13 -10.65
C PRO A 165 8.90 -63.81 -11.63
N PRO A 166 9.19 -65.11 -11.43
CA PRO A 166 10.36 -65.78 -12.00
C PRO A 166 10.14 -66.44 -13.37
N SER A 167 11.28 -66.66 -14.02
CA SER A 167 11.62 -67.61 -15.11
C SER A 167 10.73 -67.67 -16.34
#